data_AF-A0A091QPN3-F1
#
_entry.id   AF-A0A091QPN3-F1
#
_cell.length_a   1.000
_cell.length_b   1.000
_cell.length_c   1.000
_cell.angle_alpha   90.00
_cell.angle_beta   90.00
_cell.angle_gamma   90.00
#
_symmetry.space_group_name_H-M   'P 1'
#
loop_
_entity.id
_entity.type
_entity.pdbx_description
1 polymer ?
#
loop_
_entity_poly.entity_id
_entity_poly.type
_entity_poly.pdbx_seq_one_letter_code
_entity_poly.pdbx_strand_id
1 'polypeptide(L)'
;AMPGIVVFRRRWSVGSDDLVLPAVFLFLLHTTWFVILSVVLFGLVYNPNETCSLNLVDHGRGYLGILLSCMIAEVAIIWLSMRGSILYTEPRDSMQYVLYVRLAILVIEFVYAIVGIVWLTQYYASCNDLTAKSVTLGMVVCNWVVILSVCITVLCVFDPTGRTFVKLRATKRRQRNLRTYNLRHRLEEGQASSWTRRLKVFLCCTRTKDSQSDAYSEIAYLFAEFFRDLDIVPSDIIAGLVLLRQRQRAKRSAVLDEANNDILAFLSGMPVTRNTKYLDLKNAQEMQRYKEVCYYMLFALAAYGWPIYLMRKPTCGLCRLARSCSCCCLCPTRPRYGPGVTIEEDNCCGCNAIATRRHFLDENMTSVDIVYTSCHDAVYETPFYVAVDHEKKKVVISIRGTLSPKDALTDLTGDAERLPVEGHHGTWLGHKGMVLSAEYIKKKLEQEMVLSQAFGRDLGRGTKHYGLIVVGHSLGAGTAAILSFLLRPQYPSLKCFAYSPPGGLLSEDAMEYSKEFVTAVVLGKDLVPR
;
A
#
# COMPACT_ATOMS: atom_id res chain seq x y z
N ALA A 1 17.99 0.36 18.98
CA ALA A 1 17.52 1.18 17.86
C ALA A 1 18.69 2.05 17.43
N MET A 2 18.93 2.10 16.14
CA MET A 2 19.95 2.94 15.54
C MET A 2 19.50 4.40 15.58
N PRO A 3 20.33 5.31 16.11
CA PRO A 3 19.96 6.70 16.17
C PRO A 3 19.85 7.28 14.77
N GLY A 4 18.78 8.03 14.51
CA GLY A 4 18.66 8.83 13.29
C GLY A 4 19.85 9.78 13.15
N ILE A 5 20.33 9.98 11.93
CA ILE A 5 21.52 10.79 11.67
C ILE A 5 21.28 12.25 12.08
N VAL A 6 22.30 12.88 12.66
CA VAL A 6 22.27 14.30 13.04
C VAL A 6 23.10 15.10 12.05
N VAL A 7 22.43 15.91 11.22
CA VAL A 7 23.05 16.78 10.21
C VAL A 7 22.43 18.17 10.36
N PHE A 8 23.21 19.24 10.24
CA PHE A 8 22.77 20.63 10.48
C PHE A 8 22.12 20.85 11.87
N ARG A 9 22.65 20.18 12.90
CA ARG A 9 22.12 20.19 14.29
C ARG A 9 20.64 19.75 14.38
N ARG A 10 20.21 18.88 13.47
CA ARG A 10 18.85 18.33 13.40
C ARG A 10 18.93 16.81 13.25
N ARG A 11 18.09 16.08 13.98
CA ARG A 11 17.88 14.64 13.78
C ARG A 11 16.99 14.41 12.54
N TRP A 12 17.37 13.46 11.70
CA TRP A 12 16.62 13.04 10.52
C TRP A 12 15.99 11.65 10.74
N SER A 13 14.93 11.30 9.99
CA SER A 13 14.23 10.01 10.12
C SER A 13 14.92 8.83 9.41
N VAL A 14 16.22 8.96 9.13
CA VAL A 14 17.05 7.99 8.41
C VAL A 14 18.35 7.80 9.18
N GLY A 15 18.85 6.56 9.19
CA GLY A 15 20.12 6.18 9.78
C GLY A 15 21.26 6.30 8.78
N SER A 16 22.50 6.25 9.28
CA SER A 16 23.69 6.23 8.41
C SER A 16 23.80 4.95 7.59
N ASP A 17 23.23 3.85 8.06
CA ASP A 17 23.19 2.54 7.42
C ASP A 17 22.16 2.42 6.29
N ASP A 18 21.03 3.13 6.38
CA ASP A 18 20.05 3.15 5.29
C ASP A 18 20.62 3.73 3.98
N LEU A 19 21.71 4.50 4.07
CA LEU A 19 22.35 5.15 2.93
C LEU A 19 23.11 4.18 2.03
N VAL A 20 23.34 2.93 2.44
CA VAL A 20 24.06 1.93 1.62
C VAL A 20 23.33 1.68 0.31
N LEU A 21 22.03 1.36 0.36
CA LEU A 21 21.28 0.98 -0.85
C LEU A 21 21.15 2.15 -1.85
N PRO A 22 20.75 3.37 -1.43
CA PRO A 22 20.76 4.53 -2.33
C PRO A 22 22.15 4.82 -2.90
N ALA A 23 23.22 4.73 -2.09
CA ALA A 23 24.58 5.00 -2.56
C ALA A 23 25.08 3.95 -3.56
N VAL A 24 24.77 2.66 -3.37
CA VAL A 24 25.10 1.60 -4.34
C VAL A 24 24.36 1.82 -5.66
N PHE A 25 23.06 2.15 -5.61
CA PHE A 25 22.28 2.44 -6.81
C PHE A 25 22.85 3.62 -7.59
N LEU A 26 23.14 4.74 -6.90
CA LEU A 26 23.73 5.93 -7.52
C LEU A 26 25.13 5.63 -8.08
N PHE A 27 25.95 4.86 -7.36
CA PHE A 27 27.27 4.46 -7.82
C PHE A 27 27.21 3.67 -9.13
N LEU A 28 26.30 2.70 -9.24
CA LEU A 28 26.11 1.92 -10.46
C LEU A 28 25.63 2.81 -11.63
N LEU A 29 24.71 3.74 -11.35
CA LEU A 29 24.20 4.70 -12.33
C LEU A 29 25.32 5.63 -12.83
N HIS A 30 26.09 6.25 -11.91
CA HIS A 30 27.21 7.13 -12.27
C HIS A 30 28.32 6.38 -12.99
N THR A 31 28.63 5.14 -12.58
CA THR A 31 29.61 4.29 -13.28
C THR A 31 29.18 4.03 -14.72
N THR A 32 27.90 3.73 -14.94
CA THR A 32 27.35 3.49 -16.28
C THR A 32 27.50 4.73 -17.16
N TRP A 33 27.10 5.90 -16.66
CA TRP A 33 27.25 7.17 -17.39
C TRP A 33 28.71 7.60 -17.58
N PHE A 34 29.57 7.33 -16.61
CA PHE A 34 31.01 7.60 -16.71
C PHE A 34 31.64 6.81 -17.85
N VAL A 35 31.31 5.52 -17.98
CA VAL A 35 31.78 4.67 -19.08
C VAL A 35 31.24 5.16 -20.41
N ILE A 36 29.92 5.39 -20.52
CA ILE A 36 29.29 5.87 -21.77
C ILE A 36 29.92 7.19 -22.21
N LEU A 37 30.06 8.15 -21.30
CA LEU A 37 30.60 9.47 -21.60
C LEU A 37 32.10 9.41 -21.95
N SER A 38 32.87 8.54 -21.30
CA SER A 38 34.28 8.33 -21.63
C SER A 38 34.45 7.75 -23.04
N VAL A 39 33.65 6.75 -23.41
CA VAL A 39 33.68 6.17 -24.76
C VAL A 39 33.29 7.20 -25.80
N VAL A 40 32.30 8.03 -25.52
CA VAL A 40 31.86 9.10 -26.44
C VAL A 40 32.95 10.17 -26.59
N LEU A 41 33.51 10.69 -25.49
CA LEU A 41 34.48 11.79 -25.52
C LEU A 41 35.86 11.39 -26.08
N PHE A 42 36.31 10.17 -25.84
CA PHE A 42 37.63 9.71 -26.29
C PHE A 42 37.58 8.80 -27.53
N GLY A 43 36.41 8.22 -27.84
CA GLY A 43 36.23 7.30 -28.96
C GLY A 43 35.68 7.96 -30.23
N LEU A 44 35.10 9.16 -30.15
CA LEU A 44 34.62 9.90 -31.32
C LEU A 44 35.62 10.97 -31.75
N VAL A 45 35.64 11.26 -33.05
CA VAL A 45 36.41 12.36 -33.63
C VAL A 45 35.52 13.59 -33.69
N TYR A 46 35.95 14.65 -33.01
CA TYR A 46 35.24 15.93 -32.94
C TYR A 46 35.89 16.96 -33.85
N ASN A 47 35.08 17.80 -34.52
CA ASN A 47 35.59 18.81 -35.43
C ASN A 47 36.04 20.06 -34.64
N PRO A 48 37.34 20.37 -34.58
CA PRO A 48 37.85 21.49 -33.78
C PRO A 48 37.42 22.87 -34.32
N ASN A 49 36.94 22.94 -35.56
CA ASN A 49 36.50 24.19 -36.18
C ASN A 49 35.03 24.55 -35.85
N GLU A 50 34.26 23.62 -35.26
CA GLU A 50 32.89 23.87 -34.84
C GLU A 50 32.84 24.24 -33.36
N THR A 51 32.40 25.46 -33.05
CA THR A 51 32.23 25.95 -31.67
C THR A 51 31.26 25.09 -30.85
N CYS A 52 30.27 24.48 -31.50
CA CYS A 52 29.35 23.52 -30.88
C CYS A 52 30.08 22.30 -30.32
N SER A 53 30.95 21.69 -31.14
CA SER A 53 31.67 20.46 -30.84
C SER A 53 32.70 20.70 -29.74
N LEU A 54 33.41 21.83 -29.78
CA LEU A 54 34.37 22.21 -28.75
C LEU A 54 33.70 22.44 -27.38
N ASN A 55 32.60 23.19 -27.34
CA ASN A 55 31.83 23.41 -26.11
C ASN A 55 31.25 22.10 -25.54
N LEU A 56 30.83 21.18 -26.41
CA LEU A 56 30.30 19.87 -26.02
C LEU A 56 31.36 19.00 -25.35
N VAL A 57 32.57 18.97 -25.92
CA VAL A 57 33.70 18.22 -25.38
C VAL A 57 34.14 18.80 -24.04
N ASP A 58 34.23 20.12 -23.92
CA ASP A 58 34.63 20.77 -22.66
C ASP A 58 33.57 20.58 -21.56
N HIS A 59 32.28 20.66 -21.91
CA HIS A 59 31.19 20.32 -21.01
C HIS A 59 31.26 18.84 -20.57
N GLY A 60 31.48 17.92 -21.51
CA GLY A 60 31.62 16.50 -21.20
C GLY A 60 32.82 16.20 -20.29
N ARG A 61 33.97 16.84 -20.50
CA ARG A 61 35.17 16.68 -19.64
C ARG A 61 34.91 17.17 -18.22
N GLY A 62 34.27 18.34 -18.06
CA GLY A 62 33.91 18.83 -16.74
C GLY A 62 32.91 17.91 -16.03
N TYR A 63 31.93 17.38 -16.76
CA TYR A 63 30.96 16.44 -16.18
C TYR A 63 31.59 15.09 -15.79
N LEU A 64 32.58 14.58 -16.55
CA LEU A 64 33.36 13.40 -16.12
C LEU A 64 34.02 13.60 -14.75
N GLY A 65 34.57 14.80 -14.50
CA GLY A 65 35.15 15.14 -13.19
C GLY A 65 34.12 15.13 -12.06
N ILE A 66 32.89 15.61 -12.34
CA ILE A 66 31.78 15.58 -11.38
C ILE A 66 31.36 14.13 -11.11
N LEU A 67 31.18 13.29 -12.14
CA LEU A 67 30.82 11.88 -11.98
C LEU A 67 31.86 11.11 -11.16
N LEU A 68 33.15 11.34 -11.41
CA LEU A 68 34.22 10.73 -10.60
C LEU A 68 34.14 11.16 -9.13
N SER A 69 33.88 12.45 -8.88
CA SER A 69 33.71 12.99 -7.53
C SER A 69 32.49 12.38 -6.82
N CYS A 70 31.37 12.20 -7.53
CA CYS A 70 30.18 11.51 -7.04
C CYS A 70 30.50 10.06 -6.65
N MET A 71 31.20 9.32 -7.53
CA MET A 71 31.58 7.93 -7.29
C MET A 71 32.48 7.79 -6.05
N ILE A 72 33.47 8.67 -5.87
CA ILE A 72 34.35 8.68 -4.69
C ILE A 72 33.53 8.93 -3.41
N ALA A 73 32.64 9.93 -3.44
CA ALA A 73 31.77 10.24 -2.30
C ALA A 73 30.82 9.06 -1.99
N GLU A 74 30.27 8.40 -3.00
CA GLU A 74 29.36 7.26 -2.85
C GLU A 74 30.08 6.04 -2.27
N VAL A 75 31.29 5.73 -2.72
CA VAL A 75 32.13 4.68 -2.12
C VAL A 75 32.45 5.00 -0.67
N ALA A 76 32.77 6.26 -0.34
CA ALA A 76 33.00 6.67 1.04
C ALA A 76 31.75 6.52 1.92
N ILE A 77 30.56 6.86 1.40
CA ILE A 77 29.28 6.65 2.08
C ILE A 77 29.07 5.15 2.32
N ILE A 78 29.14 4.32 1.27
CA ILE A 78 28.97 2.86 1.37
C ILE A 78 29.92 2.27 2.42
N TRP A 79 31.20 2.62 2.35
CA TRP A 79 32.22 2.10 3.26
C TRP A 79 32.00 2.51 4.72
N LEU A 80 31.65 3.78 4.98
CA LEU A 80 31.34 4.24 6.33
C LEU A 80 30.03 3.63 6.85
N SER A 81 29.00 3.56 6.02
CA SER A 81 27.69 3.01 6.38
C SER A 81 27.75 1.53 6.78
N MET A 82 28.65 0.75 6.16
CA MET A 82 28.84 -0.67 6.48
C MET A 82 29.64 -0.94 7.77
N ARG A 83 30.26 0.08 8.40
CA ARG A 83 31.07 -0.11 9.62
C ARG A 83 30.20 -0.25 10.86
N GLY A 84 30.70 -0.95 11.88
CA GLY A 84 30.01 -1.07 13.17
C GLY A 84 28.80 -2.01 13.14
N SER A 85 27.92 -1.88 14.13
CA SER A 85 26.71 -2.71 14.27
C SER A 85 25.51 -1.85 14.69
N ILE A 86 24.32 -2.45 14.78
CA ILE A 86 23.09 -1.74 15.22
C ILE A 86 23.26 -1.05 16.59
N LEU A 87 24.06 -1.65 17.47
CA LEU A 87 24.32 -1.11 18.81
C LEU A 87 25.65 -0.34 18.90
N TYR A 88 26.54 -0.52 17.92
CA TYR A 88 27.86 0.09 17.90
C TYR A 88 28.00 1.07 16.73
N THR A 89 27.67 2.32 17.00
CA THR A 89 27.52 3.38 15.98
C THR A 89 28.71 4.31 15.86
N GLU A 90 29.63 4.33 16.84
CA GLU A 90 30.81 5.22 16.86
C GLU A 90 31.63 5.21 15.57
N PRO A 91 31.83 4.07 14.87
CA PRO A 91 32.58 4.06 13.61
C PRO A 91 31.95 4.90 12.47
N ARG A 92 30.70 5.37 12.64
CA ARG A 92 29.95 6.12 11.63
C ARG A 92 29.83 7.61 11.94
N ASP A 93 30.44 8.11 13.01
CA ASP A 93 30.32 9.51 13.43
C ASP A 93 30.83 10.51 12.37
N SER A 94 31.75 10.07 11.51
CA SER A 94 32.29 10.85 10.40
C SER A 94 31.30 11.01 9.22
N MET A 95 30.20 10.26 9.18
CA MET A 95 29.22 10.29 8.07
C MET A 95 28.67 11.70 7.80
N GLN A 96 28.48 12.51 8.85
CA GLN A 96 27.99 13.88 8.71
C GLN A 96 28.88 14.74 7.79
N TYR A 97 30.20 14.54 7.82
CA TYR A 97 31.13 15.32 7.00
C TYR A 97 31.10 14.88 5.54
N VAL A 98 31.00 13.58 5.28
CA VAL A 98 30.86 13.04 3.92
C VAL A 98 29.57 13.50 3.28
N LEU A 99 28.47 13.59 4.04
CA LEU A 99 27.21 14.14 3.55
C LEU A 99 27.29 15.64 3.23
N TYR A 100 28.04 16.45 3.99
CA TYR A 100 28.27 17.85 3.64
C TYR A 100 29.06 17.98 2.32
N VAL A 101 30.07 17.13 2.12
CA VAL A 101 30.81 17.07 0.85
C VAL A 101 29.88 16.66 -0.30
N ARG A 102 29.06 15.61 -0.11
CA ARG A 102 28.11 15.17 -1.14
C ARG A 102 27.07 16.24 -1.48
N LEU A 103 26.60 17.00 -0.50
CA LEU A 103 25.70 18.12 -0.73
C LEU A 103 26.36 19.22 -1.56
N ALA A 104 27.64 19.54 -1.30
CA ALA A 104 28.37 20.51 -2.11
C ALA A 104 28.51 20.03 -3.57
N ILE A 105 28.81 18.74 -3.78
CA ILE A 105 28.87 18.13 -5.12
C ILE A 105 27.50 18.21 -5.80
N LEU A 106 26.40 17.96 -5.09
CA LEU A 106 25.04 18.05 -5.63
C LEU A 106 24.70 19.48 -6.10
N VAL A 107 25.15 20.52 -5.39
CA VAL A 107 24.96 21.92 -5.82
C VAL A 107 25.73 22.20 -7.11
N ILE A 108 26.97 21.71 -7.22
CA ILE A 108 27.77 21.83 -8.45
C ILE A 108 27.08 21.10 -9.61
N GLU A 109 26.59 19.88 -9.36
CA GLU A 109 25.85 19.06 -10.32
C GLU A 109 24.60 19.77 -10.83
N PHE A 110 23.83 20.41 -9.94
CA PHE A 110 22.65 21.21 -10.31
C PHE A 110 23.01 22.37 -11.24
N VAL A 111 24.07 23.12 -10.94
CA VAL A 111 24.55 24.21 -11.82
C VAL A 111 24.98 23.65 -13.17
N TYR A 112 25.70 22.52 -13.18
CA TYR A 112 26.16 21.89 -14.41
C TYR A 112 25.00 21.34 -15.26
N ALA A 113 23.94 20.84 -14.63
CA ALA A 113 22.73 20.40 -15.32
C ALA A 113 21.99 21.58 -16.00
N ILE A 114 22.00 22.77 -15.39
CA ILE A 114 21.48 23.99 -16.02
C ILE A 114 22.32 24.37 -17.24
N VAL A 115 23.65 24.35 -17.13
CA VAL A 115 24.55 24.60 -18.27
C VAL A 115 24.28 23.61 -19.41
N GLY A 116 24.02 22.34 -19.09
CA GLY A 116 23.63 21.31 -20.07
C GLY A 116 22.33 21.65 -20.80
N ILE A 117 21.31 22.17 -20.10
CA ILE A 117 20.07 22.65 -20.75
C ILE A 117 20.36 23.85 -21.67
N VAL A 118 21.16 24.82 -21.22
CA VAL A 118 21.51 25.99 -22.04
C VAL A 118 22.23 25.57 -23.32
N TRP A 119 23.14 24.59 -23.23
CA TRP A 119 23.79 24.04 -24.41
C TRP A 119 22.79 23.35 -25.35
N LEU A 120 21.88 22.52 -24.80
CA LEU A 120 20.85 21.84 -25.58
C LEU A 120 19.92 22.82 -26.30
N THR A 121 19.51 23.92 -25.66
CA THR A 121 18.62 24.90 -26.31
C THR A 121 19.30 25.70 -27.41
N GLN A 122 20.61 25.96 -27.27
CA GLN A 122 21.36 26.77 -28.24
C GLN A 122 21.90 25.96 -29.42
N TYR A 123 22.35 24.72 -29.19
CA TYR A 123 23.18 24.00 -30.17
C TYR A 123 22.63 22.64 -30.62
N TYR A 124 21.57 22.11 -30.01
CA TYR A 124 21.09 20.75 -30.32
C TYR A 124 20.65 20.54 -31.78
N ALA A 125 20.00 21.54 -32.37
CA ALA A 125 19.56 21.50 -33.76
C ALA A 125 20.68 21.77 -34.77
N SER A 126 21.68 22.58 -34.40
CA SER A 126 22.76 23.02 -35.28
C SER A 126 24.00 22.13 -35.25
N CYS A 127 24.16 21.26 -34.24
CA CYS A 127 25.30 20.34 -34.14
C CYS A 127 25.11 19.07 -34.98
N ASN A 128 26.14 18.72 -35.77
CA ASN A 128 26.15 17.53 -36.63
C ASN A 128 26.54 16.24 -35.89
N ASP A 129 27.08 16.33 -34.67
CA ASP A 129 27.50 15.20 -33.84
C ASP A 129 26.29 14.45 -33.24
N LEU A 130 25.61 13.63 -34.05
CA LEU A 130 24.35 12.95 -33.69
C LEU A 130 24.47 12.08 -32.42
N THR A 131 25.52 11.28 -32.31
CA THR A 131 25.73 10.38 -31.17
C THR A 131 26.03 11.15 -29.88
N ALA A 132 26.94 12.12 -29.94
CA ALA A 132 27.32 12.91 -28.79
C ALA A 132 26.15 13.76 -28.26
N LYS A 133 25.39 14.42 -29.13
CA LYS A 133 24.24 15.24 -28.70
C LYS A 133 23.09 14.41 -28.11
N SER A 134 22.82 13.22 -28.65
CA SER A 134 21.81 12.31 -28.09
C SER A 134 22.21 11.77 -26.72
N VAL A 135 23.49 11.45 -26.52
CA VAL A 135 24.03 11.03 -25.22
C VAL A 135 23.94 12.17 -24.20
N THR A 136 24.31 13.39 -24.58
CA THR A 136 24.20 14.56 -23.70
C THR A 136 22.75 14.86 -23.32
N LEU A 137 21.79 14.72 -24.24
CA LEU A 137 20.37 14.84 -23.93
C LEU A 137 19.93 13.79 -22.90
N GLY A 138 20.25 12.51 -23.14
CA GLY A 138 19.89 11.41 -22.23
C GLY A 138 20.49 11.60 -20.83
N MET A 139 21.72 12.08 -20.76
CA MET A 139 22.43 12.38 -19.52
C MET A 139 21.79 13.53 -18.74
N VAL A 140 21.44 14.64 -19.40
CA VAL A 140 20.75 15.77 -18.76
C VAL A 140 19.39 15.33 -18.22
N VAL A 141 18.60 14.58 -19.00
CA VAL A 141 17.31 14.05 -18.56
C VAL A 141 17.48 13.13 -17.33
N CYS A 142 18.44 12.20 -17.38
CA CYS A 142 18.70 11.29 -16.27
C CYS A 142 19.13 12.04 -15.00
N ASN A 143 20.00 13.04 -15.11
CA ASN A 143 20.44 13.86 -13.99
C ASN A 143 19.26 14.61 -13.33
N TRP A 144 18.37 15.22 -14.12
CA TRP A 144 17.16 15.87 -13.57
C TRP A 144 16.22 14.90 -12.85
N VAL A 145 16.07 13.67 -13.36
CA VAL A 145 15.31 12.62 -12.68
C VAL A 145 15.95 12.25 -11.35
N VAL A 146 17.28 12.11 -11.30
CA VAL A 146 18.03 11.85 -10.06
C VAL A 146 17.85 13.00 -9.07
N ILE A 147 18.05 14.26 -9.48
CA ILE A 147 17.87 15.44 -8.61
C ILE A 147 16.44 15.50 -8.06
N LEU A 148 15.42 15.29 -8.90
CA LEU A 148 14.03 15.27 -8.46
C LEU A 148 13.78 14.15 -7.43
N SER A 149 14.34 12.96 -7.66
CA SER A 149 14.23 11.84 -6.71
C SER A 149 14.91 12.13 -5.37
N VAL A 150 16.06 12.82 -5.38
CA VAL A 150 16.76 13.26 -4.17
C VAL A 150 15.94 14.31 -3.42
N CYS A 151 15.33 15.26 -4.12
CA CYS A 151 14.43 16.24 -3.50
C CYS A 151 13.22 15.58 -2.84
N ILE A 152 12.58 14.62 -3.52
CA ILE A 152 11.44 13.87 -2.96
C ILE A 152 11.87 13.08 -1.73
N THR A 153 12.99 12.35 -1.79
CA THR A 153 13.48 11.56 -0.65
C THR A 153 13.86 12.43 0.55
N VAL A 154 14.51 13.58 0.32
CA VAL A 154 14.79 14.56 1.39
C VAL A 154 13.50 15.06 2.03
N LEU A 155 12.46 15.37 1.24
CA LEU A 155 11.16 15.79 1.77
C LEU A 155 10.49 14.68 2.61
N CYS A 156 10.57 13.42 2.18
CA CYS A 156 10.02 12.28 2.91
C CYS A 156 10.74 12.03 4.25
N VAL A 157 12.07 12.17 4.26
CA VAL A 157 12.93 11.86 5.41
C VAL A 157 13.06 13.04 6.39
N PHE A 158 12.76 14.26 5.94
CA PHE A 158 12.87 15.46 6.76
C PHE A 158 11.95 15.39 7.99
N ASP A 159 12.55 15.50 9.18
CA ASP A 159 11.85 15.52 10.46
C ASP A 159 11.71 16.97 10.97
N PRO A 160 10.52 17.59 10.91
CA PRO A 160 10.30 18.94 11.40
C PRO A 160 10.59 19.08 12.91
N THR A 161 10.51 18.00 13.69
CA THR A 161 10.77 18.02 15.14
C THR A 161 12.22 17.74 15.52
N GLY A 162 13.07 17.38 14.55
CA GLY A 162 14.44 16.93 14.80
C GLY A 162 15.34 17.91 15.57
N ARG A 163 15.07 19.23 15.52
CA ARG A 163 15.80 20.24 16.33
C ARG A 163 15.37 20.22 17.79
N THR A 164 14.08 20.03 18.05
CA THR A 164 13.50 19.91 19.41
C THR A 164 13.99 18.63 20.08
N PHE A 165 14.12 17.55 19.32
CA PHE A 165 14.63 16.27 19.79
C PHE A 165 16.09 16.37 20.27
N VAL A 166 16.97 16.98 19.46
CA VAL A 166 18.38 17.20 19.83
C VAL A 166 18.49 18.08 21.08
N LYS A 167 17.67 19.15 21.17
CA LYS A 167 17.59 19.99 22.38
C LYS A 167 17.13 19.19 23.61
N LEU A 168 16.16 18.29 23.46
CA LEU A 168 15.67 17.46 24.55
C LEU A 168 16.73 16.48 25.04
N ARG A 169 17.45 15.82 24.12
CA ARG A 169 18.54 14.89 24.46
C ARG A 169 19.70 15.61 25.17
N ALA A 170 20.05 16.82 24.72
CA ALA A 170 21.04 17.66 25.40
C ALA A 170 20.59 18.09 26.81
N THR A 171 19.30 18.40 26.98
CA THR A 171 18.72 18.80 28.28
C THR A 171 18.57 17.61 29.24
N LYS A 172 18.24 16.41 28.74
CA LYS A 172 18.10 15.16 29.52
C LYS A 172 19.43 14.73 30.17
N ARG A 173 20.57 15.07 29.56
CA ARG A 173 21.91 14.89 30.16
C ARG A 173 22.20 15.83 31.33
N ARG A 174 21.43 16.93 31.51
CA ARG A 174 21.69 17.97 32.52
C ARG A 174 20.75 17.97 33.74
N GLN A 175 19.45 17.65 33.61
CA GLN A 175 18.52 17.47 34.77
C GLN A 175 17.08 17.08 34.34
N ARG A 176 16.31 16.42 35.22
CA ARG A 176 14.84 16.14 35.05
C ARG A 176 14.00 17.28 35.67
N ASN A 177 13.71 18.34 34.90
CA ASN A 177 12.89 19.49 35.34
C ASN A 177 11.60 19.64 34.51
N LEU A 178 10.66 20.50 34.95
CA LEU A 178 9.41 20.87 34.25
C LEU A 178 9.62 21.28 32.76
N ARG A 179 10.77 21.89 32.44
CA ARG A 179 11.18 22.21 31.05
C ARG A 179 11.30 20.97 30.16
N THR A 180 11.71 19.82 30.72
CA THR A 180 11.77 18.56 29.96
C THR A 180 10.38 18.00 29.66
N TYR A 181 9.39 18.24 30.54
CA TYR A 181 8.00 17.86 30.31
C TYR A 181 7.38 18.68 29.16
N ASN A 182 7.50 20.01 29.20
CA ASN A 182 6.97 20.87 28.13
C ASN A 182 7.65 20.59 26.77
N LEU A 183 8.93 20.26 26.78
CA LEU A 183 9.66 19.92 25.56
C LEU A 183 9.25 18.54 25.01
N ARG A 184 8.83 17.60 25.87
CA ARG A 184 8.25 16.31 25.47
C ARG A 184 6.86 16.48 24.86
N HIS A 185 5.98 17.23 25.50
CA HIS A 185 4.65 17.50 24.96
C HIS A 185 4.72 18.17 23.57
N ARG A 186 5.66 19.11 23.38
CA ARG A 186 5.91 19.73 22.07
C ARG A 186 6.55 18.79 21.04
N LEU A 187 7.25 17.74 21.48
CA LEU A 187 7.72 16.68 20.59
C LEU A 187 6.56 15.78 20.17
N GLU A 188 5.65 15.45 21.07
CA GLU A 188 4.44 14.65 20.80
C GLU A 188 3.52 15.34 19.80
N GLU A 189 3.12 16.59 20.07
CA GLU A 189 2.33 17.41 19.13
C GLU A 189 3.06 17.59 17.80
N GLY A 190 4.38 17.77 17.84
CA GLY A 190 5.22 17.91 16.66
C GLY A 190 5.33 16.63 15.82
N GLN A 191 5.39 15.46 16.46
CA GLN A 191 5.49 14.16 15.79
C GLN A 191 4.14 13.79 15.19
N ALA A 192 3.05 13.94 15.94
CA ALA A 192 1.69 13.76 15.44
C ALA A 192 1.44 14.66 14.22
N SER A 193 1.69 15.97 14.32
CA SER A 193 1.53 16.90 13.20
C SER A 193 2.46 16.61 12.01
N SER A 194 3.67 16.10 12.26
CA SER A 194 4.58 15.64 11.21
C SER A 194 4.04 14.41 10.48
N TRP A 195 3.54 13.41 11.20
CA TRP A 195 2.89 12.23 10.63
C TRP A 195 1.64 12.60 9.84
N THR A 196 0.79 13.47 10.39
CA THR A 196 -0.36 14.01 9.67
C THR A 196 0.07 14.74 8.39
N ARG A 197 1.13 15.56 8.43
CA ARG A 197 1.65 16.25 7.24
C ARG A 197 2.23 15.27 6.21
N ARG A 198 2.97 14.25 6.65
CA ARG A 198 3.51 13.20 5.77
C ARG A 198 2.38 12.42 5.10
N LEU A 199 1.38 11.97 5.87
CA LEU A 199 0.18 11.32 5.34
C LEU A 199 -0.52 12.24 4.34
N LYS A 200 -0.74 13.52 4.66
CA LYS A 200 -1.33 14.50 3.74
C LYS A 200 -0.51 14.73 2.46
N VAL A 201 0.82 14.68 2.52
CA VAL A 201 1.70 14.83 1.33
C VAL A 201 1.73 13.57 0.48
N PHE A 202 1.88 12.38 1.09
CA PHE A 202 1.78 11.10 0.38
C PHE A 202 0.38 10.89 -0.24
N LEU A 203 -0.63 11.56 0.32
CA LEU A 203 -2.03 11.47 -0.10
C LEU A 203 -2.54 12.79 -0.72
N CYS A 204 -1.63 13.66 -1.18
CA CYS A 204 -1.90 15.03 -1.66
C CYS A 204 -2.94 15.12 -2.79
N CYS A 205 -3.23 14.04 -3.50
CA CYS A 205 -4.24 13.98 -4.55
C CYS A 205 -5.65 13.65 -4.02
N THR A 206 -5.84 13.48 -2.71
CA THR A 206 -7.13 13.24 -2.08
C THR A 206 -7.74 14.56 -1.63
N ARG A 207 -8.86 14.95 -2.27
CA ARG A 207 -9.65 16.11 -1.86
C ARG A 207 -10.27 15.81 -0.49
N THR A 208 -9.75 16.44 0.56
CA THR A 208 -10.17 16.20 1.95
C THR A 208 -11.57 16.72 2.21
N LYS A 209 -12.49 15.85 2.65
CA LYS A 209 -13.70 16.22 3.40
C LYS A 209 -13.37 16.20 4.90
N ASP A 210 -14.12 16.93 5.74
CA ASP A 210 -13.83 17.09 7.17
C ASP A 210 -13.74 15.77 7.96
N SER A 211 -14.50 14.73 7.59
CA SER A 211 -14.39 13.40 8.22
C SER A 211 -13.03 12.71 8.02
N GLN A 212 -12.27 13.10 6.98
CA GLN A 212 -10.96 12.52 6.71
C GLN A 212 -9.87 13.13 7.61
N SER A 213 -9.98 14.38 8.05
CA SER A 213 -8.98 15.00 8.93
C SER A 213 -8.91 14.35 10.31
N ASP A 214 -10.03 13.85 10.81
CA ASP A 214 -10.09 13.18 12.12
C ASP A 214 -9.40 11.82 12.06
N ALA A 215 -9.68 11.02 11.02
CA ALA A 215 -9.02 9.74 10.80
C ALA A 215 -7.49 9.86 10.65
N TYR A 216 -7.00 10.89 9.95
CA TYR A 216 -5.55 11.16 9.87
C TYR A 216 -4.93 11.49 11.23
N SER A 217 -5.68 12.14 12.12
CA SER A 217 -5.21 12.55 13.45
C SER A 217 -5.19 11.37 14.41
N GLU A 218 -6.22 10.51 14.38
CA GLU A 218 -6.29 9.26 15.16
C GLU A 218 -5.09 8.34 14.82
N ILE A 219 -4.83 8.12 13.53
CA ILE A 219 -3.72 7.25 13.11
C ILE A 219 -2.36 7.86 13.44
N ALA A 220 -2.19 9.18 13.25
CA ALA A 220 -0.96 9.85 13.64
C ALA A 220 -0.69 9.74 15.15
N TYR A 221 -1.75 9.78 15.98
CA TYR A 221 -1.64 9.56 17.41
C TYR A 221 -1.24 8.12 17.75
N LEU A 222 -1.88 7.12 17.12
CA LEU A 222 -1.56 5.70 17.33
C LEU A 222 -0.11 5.38 16.96
N PHE A 223 0.38 5.89 15.83
CA PHE A 223 1.79 5.77 15.45
C PHE A 223 2.73 6.51 16.41
N ALA A 224 2.35 7.71 16.87
CA ALA A 224 3.14 8.47 17.84
C ALA A 224 3.21 7.76 19.21
N GLU A 225 2.13 7.11 19.65
CA GLU A 225 2.08 6.36 20.91
C GLU A 225 2.94 5.09 20.84
N PHE A 226 2.81 4.30 19.77
CA PHE A 226 3.56 3.04 19.63
C PHE A 226 5.07 3.27 19.51
N PHE A 227 5.49 4.37 18.87
CA PHE A 227 6.89 4.70 18.64
C PHE A 227 7.44 5.81 19.55
N ARG A 228 6.70 6.17 20.60
CA ARG A 228 6.95 7.30 21.53
C ARG A 228 8.39 7.38 22.07
N ASP A 229 8.99 6.23 22.35
CA ASP A 229 10.27 6.14 23.08
C ASP A 229 11.43 5.61 22.23
N LEU A 230 11.21 5.36 20.94
CA LEU A 230 12.18 4.71 20.06
C LEU A 230 12.60 5.65 18.92
N ASP A 231 13.90 5.96 18.86
CA ASP A 231 14.55 6.61 17.72
C ASP A 231 14.67 5.57 16.59
N ILE A 232 13.55 5.26 15.92
CA ILE A 232 13.47 4.19 14.92
C ILE A 232 13.81 4.73 13.55
N VAL A 233 14.61 3.93 12.87
CA VAL A 233 14.99 4.06 11.48
C VAL A 233 14.41 2.86 10.70
N PRO A 234 14.13 2.95 9.38
CA PRO A 234 13.61 1.82 8.60
C PRO A 234 14.37 0.50 8.80
N SER A 235 15.70 0.55 8.91
CA SER A 235 16.53 -0.63 9.20
C SER A 235 16.23 -1.30 10.55
N ASP A 236 15.88 -0.54 11.59
CA ASP A 236 15.48 -1.08 12.89
C ASP A 236 14.17 -1.87 12.80
N ILE A 237 13.24 -1.44 11.94
CA ILE A 237 11.98 -2.17 11.70
C ILE A 237 12.30 -3.53 11.08
N ILE A 238 13.16 -3.56 10.06
CA ILE A 238 13.58 -4.80 9.40
C ILE A 238 14.30 -5.71 10.39
N ALA A 239 15.28 -5.18 11.13
CA ALA A 239 16.00 -5.95 12.16
C ALA A 239 15.04 -6.48 13.23
N GLY A 240 14.08 -5.66 13.67
CA GLY A 240 13.02 -6.04 14.59
C GLY A 240 12.17 -7.20 14.06
N LEU A 241 11.75 -7.15 12.79
CA LEU A 241 10.99 -8.23 12.14
C LEU A 241 11.79 -9.53 12.03
N VAL A 242 13.09 -9.44 11.69
CA VAL A 242 13.99 -10.60 11.63
C VAL A 242 14.18 -11.23 13.01
N LEU A 243 14.46 -10.42 14.03
CA LEU A 243 14.61 -10.89 15.42
C LEU A 243 13.30 -11.47 15.97
N LEU A 244 12.16 -10.83 15.66
CA LEU A 244 10.84 -11.35 16.01
C LEU A 244 10.61 -12.71 15.36
N ARG A 245 10.97 -12.87 14.08
CA ARG A 245 10.86 -14.14 13.37
C ARG A 245 11.75 -15.22 13.98
N GLN A 246 12.98 -14.89 14.33
CA GLN A 246 13.90 -15.80 15.01
C GLN A 246 13.32 -16.24 16.36
N ARG A 247 12.82 -15.30 17.17
CA ARG A 247 12.18 -15.59 18.47
C ARG A 247 10.92 -16.45 18.31
N GLN A 248 10.07 -16.16 17.33
CA GLN A 248 8.90 -16.98 17.02
C GLN A 248 9.29 -18.42 16.63
N ARG A 249 10.37 -18.59 15.84
CA ARG A 249 10.87 -19.91 15.46
C ARG A 249 11.43 -20.66 16.67
N ALA A 250 12.22 -19.99 17.51
CA ALA A 250 12.76 -20.57 18.74
C ALA A 250 11.64 -21.01 19.70
N LYS A 251 10.64 -20.14 19.93
CA LYS A 251 9.45 -20.48 20.73
C LYS A 251 8.72 -21.70 20.18
N ARG A 252 8.49 -21.77 18.86
CA ARG A 252 7.84 -22.93 18.23
C ARG A 252 8.65 -24.21 18.40
N SER A 253 9.98 -24.14 18.26
CA SER A 253 10.85 -25.30 18.50
C SER A 253 10.74 -25.77 19.95
N ALA A 254 10.86 -24.85 20.91
CA ALA A 254 10.75 -25.17 22.33
C ALA A 254 9.41 -25.83 22.67
N VAL A 255 8.30 -25.35 22.09
CA VAL A 255 6.97 -25.95 22.25
C VAL A 255 6.89 -27.36 21.66
N LEU A 256 7.61 -27.65 20.56
CA LEU A 256 7.66 -29.00 19.98
C LEU A 256 8.57 -29.96 20.78
N ASP A 257 9.59 -29.41 21.45
CA ASP A 257 10.52 -30.19 22.28
C ASP A 257 9.91 -30.56 23.65
N GLU A 258 8.76 -29.96 24.03
CA GLU A 258 8.02 -30.32 25.24
C GLU A 258 7.37 -31.71 25.12
N ALA A 259 7.83 -32.65 25.97
CA ALA A 259 7.40 -34.05 25.92
C ALA A 259 5.89 -34.29 26.19
N ASN A 260 5.19 -33.33 26.81
CA ASN A 260 3.78 -33.46 27.20
C ASN A 260 2.85 -32.49 26.46
N ASN A 261 3.11 -32.26 25.17
CA ASN A 261 2.34 -31.32 24.35
C ASN A 261 1.51 -32.04 23.27
N ASP A 262 0.26 -31.60 23.10
CA ASP A 262 -0.64 -32.08 22.05
C ASP A 262 -0.33 -31.52 20.64
N ILE A 263 0.59 -30.56 20.56
CA ILE A 263 1.01 -29.91 19.30
C ILE A 263 2.06 -30.79 18.59
N LEU A 264 1.68 -31.34 17.44
CA LEU A 264 2.53 -32.19 16.60
C LEU A 264 3.44 -31.40 15.67
N ALA A 265 2.97 -30.27 15.16
CA ALA A 265 3.70 -29.42 14.21
C ALA A 265 3.12 -28.01 14.17
N PHE A 266 3.80 -27.08 13.50
CA PHE A 266 3.23 -25.77 13.16
C PHE A 266 3.08 -25.64 11.64
N LEU A 267 1.84 -25.51 11.16
CA LEU A 267 1.55 -25.27 9.75
C LEU A 267 1.20 -23.80 9.54
N SER A 268 2.04 -23.09 8.79
CA SER A 268 1.88 -21.64 8.55
C SER A 268 1.75 -20.78 9.82
N GLY A 269 2.31 -21.26 10.93
CA GLY A 269 2.28 -20.56 12.21
C GLY A 269 1.13 -20.95 13.14
N MET A 270 0.17 -21.76 12.66
CA MET A 270 -0.89 -22.36 13.49
C MET A 270 -0.43 -23.70 14.07
N PRO A 271 -0.73 -24.00 15.34
CA PRO A 271 -0.44 -25.30 15.93
C PRO A 271 -1.33 -26.38 15.31
N VAL A 272 -0.72 -27.47 14.89
CA VAL A 272 -1.38 -28.70 14.45
C VAL A 272 -1.44 -29.63 15.65
N THR A 273 -2.65 -29.95 16.08
CA THR A 273 -2.93 -30.89 17.16
C THR A 273 -3.57 -32.17 16.62
N ARG A 274 -3.72 -33.19 17.48
CA ARG A 274 -4.46 -34.43 17.12
C ARG A 274 -5.92 -34.16 16.70
N ASN A 275 -6.51 -33.08 17.17
CA ASN A 275 -7.88 -32.67 16.82
C ASN A 275 -7.96 -31.82 15.54
N THR A 276 -6.82 -31.54 14.91
CA THR A 276 -6.78 -30.75 13.66
C THR A 276 -7.42 -31.55 12.54
N LYS A 277 -8.52 -31.03 11.99
CA LYS A 277 -9.21 -31.64 10.86
C LYS A 277 -8.56 -31.22 9.56
N TYR A 278 -8.08 -32.21 8.82
CA TYR A 278 -7.61 -32.02 7.44
C TYR A 278 -8.78 -32.19 6.50
N LEU A 279 -8.80 -31.38 5.45
CA LEU A 279 -9.79 -31.46 4.40
C LEU A 279 -9.54 -32.73 3.57
N ASP A 280 -10.45 -33.70 3.65
CA ASP A 280 -10.47 -34.89 2.81
C ASP A 280 -11.22 -34.62 1.52
N LEU A 281 -10.47 -34.27 0.49
CA LEU A 281 -10.99 -34.01 -0.85
C LEU A 281 -11.58 -35.26 -1.54
N LYS A 282 -11.43 -36.47 -0.97
CA LYS A 282 -12.14 -37.66 -1.44
C LYS A 282 -13.59 -37.69 -0.97
N ASN A 283 -13.89 -37.06 0.16
CA ASN A 283 -15.24 -36.92 0.66
C ASN A 283 -16.02 -35.93 -0.23
N ALA A 284 -17.14 -36.40 -0.80
CA ALA A 284 -17.97 -35.60 -1.69
C ALA A 284 -18.50 -34.31 -1.04
N GLN A 285 -18.84 -34.34 0.26
CA GLN A 285 -19.36 -33.17 0.96
C GLN A 285 -18.27 -32.11 1.18
N GLU A 286 -17.07 -32.53 1.56
CA GLU A 286 -15.95 -31.62 1.78
C GLU A 286 -15.42 -31.04 0.47
N MET A 287 -15.35 -31.85 -0.59
CA MET A 287 -15.06 -31.40 -1.94
C MET A 287 -16.09 -30.36 -2.41
N GLN A 288 -17.37 -30.56 -2.11
CA GLN A 288 -18.41 -29.59 -2.47
C GLN A 288 -18.23 -28.26 -1.71
N ARG A 289 -17.92 -28.31 -0.41
CA ARG A 289 -17.62 -27.12 0.38
C ARG A 289 -16.38 -26.38 -0.15
N TYR A 290 -15.34 -27.11 -0.53
CA TYR A 290 -14.15 -26.53 -1.15
C TYR A 290 -14.48 -25.83 -2.46
N LYS A 291 -15.25 -26.48 -3.35
CA LYS A 291 -15.71 -25.87 -4.61
C LYS A 291 -16.55 -24.62 -4.37
N GLU A 292 -17.40 -24.63 -3.34
CA GLU A 292 -18.22 -23.47 -2.99
C GLU A 292 -17.36 -22.27 -2.54
N VAL A 293 -16.33 -22.52 -1.71
CA VAL A 293 -15.34 -21.51 -1.35
C VAL A 293 -14.60 -20.99 -2.59
N CYS A 294 -14.11 -21.86 -3.47
CA CYS A 294 -13.46 -21.41 -4.70
C CYS A 294 -14.39 -20.59 -5.61
N TYR A 295 -15.67 -20.94 -5.65
CA TYR A 295 -16.68 -20.27 -6.46
C TYR A 295 -16.95 -18.84 -5.97
N TYR A 296 -17.19 -18.64 -4.67
CA TYR A 296 -17.47 -17.30 -4.14
C TYR A 296 -16.22 -16.40 -4.10
N MET A 297 -15.01 -16.94 -4.16
CA MET A 297 -13.80 -16.14 -4.38
C MET A 297 -13.89 -15.33 -5.70
N LEU A 298 -14.53 -15.86 -6.74
CA LEU A 298 -14.69 -15.13 -8.01
C LEU A 298 -15.50 -13.83 -7.82
N PHE A 299 -16.49 -13.84 -6.93
CA PHE A 299 -17.25 -12.64 -6.58
C PHE A 299 -16.39 -11.64 -5.79
N ALA A 300 -15.60 -12.10 -4.81
CA ALA A 300 -14.67 -11.25 -4.08
C ALA A 300 -13.66 -10.54 -5.02
N LEU A 301 -13.10 -11.29 -5.98
CA LEU A 301 -12.16 -10.74 -6.96
C LEU A 301 -12.82 -9.73 -7.91
N ALA A 302 -14.07 -9.98 -8.30
CA ALA A 302 -14.79 -9.09 -9.20
C ALA A 302 -15.06 -7.71 -8.57
N ALA A 303 -15.12 -7.60 -7.24
CA ALA A 303 -15.34 -6.34 -6.54
C ALA A 303 -14.22 -5.32 -6.76
N TYR A 304 -13.02 -5.80 -7.11
CA TYR A 304 -11.88 -4.94 -7.41
C TYR A 304 -11.95 -4.31 -8.81
N GLY A 305 -12.89 -4.71 -9.67
CA GLY A 305 -13.08 -4.09 -10.99
C GLY A 305 -11.92 -4.34 -11.96
N TRP A 306 -11.58 -3.30 -12.74
CA TRP A 306 -10.65 -3.43 -13.88
C TRP A 306 -9.19 -3.71 -13.50
N PRO A 307 -8.60 -3.22 -12.39
CA PRO A 307 -7.20 -3.50 -12.06
C PRO A 307 -6.93 -5.00 -11.88
N ILE A 308 -7.75 -5.69 -11.07
CA ILE A 308 -7.62 -7.14 -10.87
C ILE A 308 -8.01 -7.92 -12.12
N TYR A 309 -8.96 -7.45 -12.92
CA TYR A 309 -9.27 -8.05 -14.22
C TYR A 309 -8.05 -8.05 -15.15
N LEU A 310 -7.33 -6.92 -15.26
CA LEU A 310 -6.13 -6.82 -16.08
C LEU A 310 -4.98 -7.68 -15.54
N MET A 311 -4.80 -7.73 -14.22
CA MET A 311 -3.81 -8.62 -13.59
C MET A 311 -4.07 -10.10 -13.91
N ARG A 312 -5.34 -10.54 -13.94
CA ARG A 312 -5.71 -11.92 -14.28
C ARG A 312 -5.64 -12.21 -15.77
N LYS A 313 -5.77 -11.20 -16.63
CA LYS A 313 -5.75 -11.33 -18.10
C LYS A 313 -4.73 -10.37 -18.74
N PRO A 314 -3.41 -10.57 -18.53
CA PRO A 314 -2.38 -9.62 -18.95
C PRO A 314 -2.23 -9.51 -20.47
N THR A 315 -2.54 -10.55 -21.24
CA THR A 315 -2.30 -10.60 -22.69
C THR A 315 -3.38 -9.92 -23.53
N CYS A 316 -4.66 -10.04 -23.14
CA CYS A 316 -5.80 -9.48 -23.91
C CYS A 316 -6.88 -8.82 -23.04
N GLY A 317 -6.62 -8.56 -21.75
CA GLY A 317 -7.58 -7.93 -20.85
C GLY A 317 -8.00 -6.53 -21.32
N LEU A 318 -7.04 -5.71 -21.72
CA LEU A 318 -7.29 -4.36 -22.26
C LEU A 318 -8.14 -4.41 -23.53
N CYS A 319 -7.83 -5.30 -24.48
CA CYS A 319 -8.61 -5.45 -25.71
C CYS A 319 -10.05 -5.88 -25.42
N ARG A 320 -10.25 -6.79 -24.46
CA ARG A 320 -11.58 -7.27 -24.04
C ARG A 320 -12.38 -6.18 -23.34
N LEU A 321 -11.76 -5.38 -22.46
CA LEU A 321 -12.41 -4.24 -21.82
C LEU A 321 -12.75 -3.15 -22.85
N ALA A 322 -11.81 -2.81 -23.73
CA ALA A 322 -12.00 -1.80 -24.77
C ALA A 322 -13.12 -2.17 -25.73
N ARG A 323 -13.26 -3.45 -26.10
CA ARG A 323 -14.38 -3.94 -26.94
C ARG A 323 -15.74 -3.84 -26.23
N SER A 324 -15.75 -3.95 -24.90
CA SER A 324 -16.96 -3.79 -24.08
C SER A 324 -17.22 -2.34 -23.65
N CYS A 325 -16.23 -1.46 -23.79
CA CYS A 325 -16.33 -0.04 -23.50
C CYS A 325 -16.96 0.69 -24.70
N SER A 326 -18.03 1.43 -24.48
CA SER A 326 -18.67 2.24 -25.53
C SER A 326 -18.04 3.63 -25.70
N CYS A 327 -16.94 3.92 -25.01
CA CYS A 327 -16.36 5.26 -24.94
C CYS A 327 -15.23 5.43 -25.97
N CYS A 328 -15.57 5.81 -27.21
CA CYS A 328 -14.69 6.67 -28.01
C CYS A 328 -14.99 8.12 -27.60
N CYS A 329 -13.94 8.94 -27.43
CA CYS A 329 -13.94 10.31 -26.87
C CYS A 329 -14.84 11.35 -27.58
N LEU A 330 -15.72 10.93 -28.49
CA LEU A 330 -16.60 11.77 -29.33
C LEU A 330 -18.07 11.28 -29.36
N CYS A 331 -18.49 10.32 -28.52
CA CYS A 331 -19.88 9.84 -28.49
C CYS A 331 -20.50 9.88 -27.07
N PRO A 332 -21.71 10.45 -26.88
CA PRO A 332 -22.37 10.57 -25.58
C PRO A 332 -23.17 9.31 -25.18
N THR A 333 -22.87 8.14 -25.74
CA THR A 333 -23.64 6.92 -25.45
C THR A 333 -23.06 6.19 -24.25
N ARG A 334 -23.73 6.34 -23.09
CA ARG A 334 -23.53 5.53 -21.88
C ARG A 334 -23.53 4.03 -22.23
N PRO A 335 -22.69 3.19 -21.58
CA PRO A 335 -22.73 1.74 -21.76
C PRO A 335 -24.16 1.22 -21.49
N ARG A 336 -24.72 0.48 -22.45
CA ARG A 336 -26.04 -0.17 -22.31
C ARG A 336 -25.92 -1.33 -21.34
N TYR A 337 -26.00 -1.06 -20.04
CA TYR A 337 -26.47 -2.07 -19.10
C TYR A 337 -27.92 -2.41 -19.43
N GLY A 338 -28.32 -3.67 -19.21
CA GLY A 338 -29.73 -4.06 -19.34
C GLY A 338 -30.62 -3.18 -18.44
N PRO A 339 -31.91 -3.03 -18.75
CA PRO A 339 -32.83 -2.27 -17.90
C PRO A 339 -32.71 -2.73 -16.44
N GLY A 340 -32.55 -1.77 -15.52
CA GLY A 340 -32.55 -2.00 -14.07
C GLY A 340 -31.20 -2.32 -13.41
N VAL A 341 -30.04 -2.05 -14.03
CA VAL A 341 -28.76 -2.05 -13.28
C VAL A 341 -28.46 -0.64 -12.78
N THR A 342 -28.34 -0.47 -11.47
CA THR A 342 -28.04 0.84 -10.87
C THR A 342 -26.53 0.93 -10.58
N ILE A 343 -25.88 1.93 -11.16
CA ILE A 343 -24.43 2.16 -11.03
C ILE A 343 -24.20 3.54 -10.45
N GLU A 344 -23.52 3.58 -9.30
CA GLU A 344 -23.15 4.80 -8.59
C GLU A 344 -21.66 5.09 -8.76
N GLU A 345 -21.35 6.30 -9.21
CA GLU A 345 -20.00 6.89 -9.25
C GLU A 345 -18.90 6.07 -9.96
N ASP A 346 -19.24 5.32 -11.01
CA ASP A 346 -18.22 4.72 -11.89
C ASP A 346 -17.49 5.78 -12.72
N ASN A 347 -16.32 5.43 -13.27
CA ASN A 347 -15.56 6.31 -14.15
C ASN A 347 -16.35 6.64 -15.44
N CYS A 348 -15.88 7.64 -16.20
CA CYS A 348 -16.55 8.10 -17.43
C CYS A 348 -16.87 7.00 -18.45
N CYS A 349 -16.14 5.89 -18.40
CA CYS A 349 -16.27 4.75 -19.30
C CYS A 349 -17.06 3.56 -18.70
N GLY A 350 -17.47 3.64 -17.43
CA GLY A 350 -18.12 2.53 -16.72
C GLY A 350 -17.21 1.30 -16.55
N CYS A 351 -15.88 1.48 -16.53
CA CYS A 351 -14.95 0.36 -16.62
C CYS A 351 -15.02 -0.60 -15.42
N ASN A 352 -15.42 -0.13 -14.23
CA ASN A 352 -15.46 -1.02 -13.07
C ASN A 352 -16.60 -2.01 -13.21
N ALA A 353 -17.82 -1.53 -13.46
CA ALA A 353 -18.97 -2.41 -13.65
C ALA A 353 -18.81 -3.32 -14.90
N ILE A 354 -18.16 -2.82 -15.97
CA ILE A 354 -17.86 -3.63 -17.17
C ILE A 354 -16.90 -4.75 -16.80
N ALA A 355 -15.84 -4.43 -16.05
CA ALA A 355 -14.86 -5.41 -15.60
C ALA A 355 -15.49 -6.46 -14.67
N THR A 356 -16.35 -6.05 -13.73
CA THR A 356 -17.10 -6.96 -12.85
C THR A 356 -17.93 -7.94 -13.68
N ARG A 357 -18.67 -7.44 -14.68
CA ARG A 357 -19.44 -8.31 -15.60
C ARG A 357 -18.51 -9.24 -16.39
N ARG A 358 -17.35 -8.74 -16.83
CA ARG A 358 -16.41 -9.52 -17.65
C ARG A 358 -15.73 -10.64 -16.85
N HIS A 359 -15.47 -10.45 -15.56
CA HIS A 359 -15.00 -11.51 -14.65
C HIS A 359 -15.92 -12.72 -14.70
N PHE A 360 -17.25 -12.53 -14.64
CA PHE A 360 -18.19 -13.64 -14.70
C PHE A 360 -18.28 -14.28 -16.09
N LEU A 361 -18.36 -13.45 -17.15
CA LEU A 361 -18.46 -13.96 -18.52
C LEU A 361 -17.24 -14.78 -18.95
N ASP A 362 -16.04 -14.40 -18.52
CA ASP A 362 -14.82 -15.14 -18.86
C ASP A 362 -14.64 -16.46 -18.08
N GLU A 363 -15.38 -16.64 -16.99
CA GLU A 363 -15.44 -17.88 -16.20
C GLU A 363 -16.71 -18.70 -16.52
N ASN A 364 -17.40 -18.40 -17.64
CA ASN A 364 -18.65 -19.02 -18.08
C ASN A 364 -19.83 -18.91 -17.09
N MET A 365 -19.82 -17.91 -16.20
CA MET A 365 -20.89 -17.64 -15.25
C MET A 365 -21.96 -16.70 -15.85
N THR A 366 -22.64 -17.16 -16.91
CA THR A 366 -23.60 -16.33 -17.67
C THR A 366 -24.94 -16.11 -16.97
N SER A 367 -25.21 -16.86 -15.90
CA SER A 367 -26.42 -16.82 -15.06
C SER A 367 -26.32 -15.84 -13.89
N VAL A 368 -25.27 -15.00 -13.85
CA VAL A 368 -25.06 -13.98 -12.83
C VAL A 368 -25.46 -12.61 -13.35
N ASP A 369 -26.46 -12.01 -12.70
CA ASP A 369 -26.97 -10.68 -13.03
C ASP A 369 -26.58 -9.66 -11.98
N ILE A 370 -25.83 -8.62 -12.38
CA ILE A 370 -25.47 -7.50 -11.49
C ILE A 370 -26.68 -6.57 -11.37
N VAL A 371 -27.11 -6.31 -10.13
CA VAL A 371 -28.27 -5.45 -9.82
C VAL A 371 -27.81 -4.05 -9.45
N TYR A 372 -26.75 -3.98 -8.64
CA TYR A 372 -26.26 -2.74 -8.06
C TYR A 372 -24.74 -2.70 -8.05
N THR A 373 -24.13 -1.56 -8.32
CA THR A 373 -22.69 -1.35 -8.16
C THR A 373 -22.43 0.05 -7.65
N SER A 374 -21.83 0.17 -6.46
CA SER A 374 -21.31 1.44 -5.94
C SER A 374 -19.80 1.44 -6.03
N CYS A 375 -19.25 2.37 -6.82
CA CYS A 375 -17.82 2.62 -6.93
C CYS A 375 -17.38 3.77 -6.01
N HIS A 376 -18.27 4.30 -5.16
CA HIS A 376 -17.99 5.38 -4.23
C HIS A 376 -16.96 4.96 -3.19
N ASP A 377 -15.88 5.73 -3.10
CA ASP A 377 -14.74 5.43 -2.24
C ASP A 377 -14.42 6.64 -1.35
N ALA A 378 -14.72 6.50 -0.06
CA ALA A 378 -14.34 7.45 0.99
C ALA A 378 -13.90 6.70 2.26
N VAL A 379 -13.35 7.43 3.23
CA VAL A 379 -12.95 6.83 4.52
C VAL A 379 -14.20 6.28 5.20
N TYR A 380 -14.17 5.01 5.56
CA TYR A 380 -15.31 4.23 6.07
C TYR A 380 -16.42 3.95 5.05
N GLU A 381 -16.28 4.35 3.79
CA GLU A 381 -17.28 4.12 2.73
C GLU A 381 -16.66 3.23 1.64
N THR A 382 -16.81 1.92 1.82
CA THR A 382 -16.18 0.92 0.94
C THR A 382 -17.06 0.59 -0.27
N PRO A 383 -16.50 0.57 -1.50
CA PRO A 383 -17.18 0.09 -2.69
C PRO A 383 -17.71 -1.34 -2.57
N PHE A 384 -18.88 -1.59 -3.15
CA PHE A 384 -19.50 -2.92 -3.17
C PHE A 384 -20.46 -3.07 -4.36
N TYR A 385 -20.84 -4.30 -4.66
CA TYR A 385 -21.88 -4.58 -5.64
C TYR A 385 -22.80 -5.70 -5.16
N VAL A 386 -24.01 -5.75 -5.72
CA VAL A 386 -24.99 -6.81 -5.47
C VAL A 386 -25.31 -7.52 -6.78
N ALA A 387 -25.23 -8.84 -6.77
CA ALA A 387 -25.54 -9.68 -7.91
C ALA A 387 -26.51 -10.82 -7.53
N VAL A 388 -27.27 -11.29 -8.52
CA VAL A 388 -28.16 -12.45 -8.41
C VAL A 388 -27.53 -13.60 -9.18
N ASP A 389 -27.22 -14.67 -8.47
CA ASP A 389 -26.73 -15.92 -9.04
C ASP A 389 -27.90 -16.90 -9.19
N HIS A 390 -28.37 -17.08 -10.42
CA HIS A 390 -29.46 -17.99 -10.74
C HIS A 390 -29.06 -19.47 -10.71
N GLU A 391 -27.77 -19.80 -10.84
CA GLU A 391 -27.30 -21.18 -10.78
C GLU A 391 -27.32 -21.69 -9.34
N LYS A 392 -26.80 -20.90 -8.39
CA LYS A 392 -26.80 -21.24 -6.96
C LYS A 392 -28.06 -20.82 -6.22
N LYS A 393 -28.97 -20.10 -6.88
CA LYS A 393 -30.17 -19.48 -6.29
C LYS A 393 -29.83 -18.61 -5.08
N LYS A 394 -28.89 -17.68 -5.27
CA LYS A 394 -28.40 -16.76 -4.24
C LYS A 394 -28.41 -15.31 -4.70
N VAL A 395 -28.68 -14.40 -3.78
CA VAL A 395 -28.30 -12.99 -3.88
C VAL A 395 -26.95 -12.84 -3.18
N VAL A 396 -25.98 -12.22 -3.85
CA VAL A 396 -24.61 -12.08 -3.38
C VAL A 396 -24.27 -10.61 -3.23
N ILE A 397 -23.95 -10.19 -2.01
CA ILE A 397 -23.36 -8.87 -1.70
C ILE A 397 -21.84 -9.06 -1.69
N SER A 398 -21.12 -8.39 -2.58
CA SER A 398 -19.66 -8.49 -2.66
C SER A 398 -19.02 -7.14 -2.33
N ILE A 399 -18.15 -7.14 -1.34
CA ILE A 399 -17.52 -5.94 -0.78
C ILE A 399 -16.05 -5.91 -1.19
N ARG A 400 -15.60 -4.77 -1.75
CA ARG A 400 -14.22 -4.57 -2.19
C ARG A 400 -13.30 -4.51 -0.97
N GLY A 401 -12.10 -5.08 -1.09
CA GLY A 401 -11.03 -4.80 -0.13
C GLY A 401 -10.23 -3.56 -0.49
N THR A 402 -9.08 -3.41 0.16
CA THR A 402 -8.18 -2.26 0.01
C THR A 402 -7.66 -2.12 -1.42
N LEU A 403 -8.02 -1.03 -2.10
CA LEU A 403 -7.53 -0.65 -3.43
C LEU A 403 -7.14 0.84 -3.50
N SER A 404 -7.54 1.64 -2.52
CA SER A 404 -7.21 3.06 -2.42
C SER A 404 -6.49 3.38 -1.11
N PRO A 405 -5.83 4.55 -1.04
CA PRO A 405 -5.27 5.00 0.22
C PRO A 405 -6.31 5.33 1.30
N LYS A 406 -7.56 5.60 0.91
CA LYS A 406 -8.65 5.86 1.86
C LYS A 406 -9.08 4.56 2.52
N ASP A 407 -9.14 3.47 1.77
CA ASP A 407 -9.32 2.12 2.31
C ASP A 407 -8.20 1.77 3.30
N ALA A 408 -6.94 2.09 2.96
CA ALA A 408 -5.82 1.86 3.85
C ALA A 408 -5.92 2.68 5.15
N LEU A 409 -6.54 3.86 5.10
CA LEU A 409 -6.83 4.64 6.32
C LEU A 409 -7.87 3.93 7.18
N THR A 410 -8.92 3.39 6.57
CA THR A 410 -9.95 2.58 7.25
C THR A 410 -9.36 1.32 7.87
N ASP A 411 -8.38 0.67 7.23
CA ASP A 411 -7.64 -0.47 7.78
C ASP A 411 -6.79 -0.12 9.00
N LEU A 412 -6.27 1.10 9.07
CA LEU A 412 -5.36 1.54 10.14
C LEU A 412 -6.08 2.09 11.38
N THR A 413 -7.42 2.18 11.35
CA THR A 413 -8.22 2.59 12.51
C THR A 413 -8.25 1.49 13.57
N GLY A 414 -7.28 1.47 14.48
CA GLY A 414 -7.09 0.39 15.46
C GLY A 414 -8.05 0.33 16.65
N ASP A 415 -9.05 1.20 16.72
CA ASP A 415 -10.04 1.21 17.81
C ASP A 415 -11.12 0.14 17.64
N ALA A 416 -11.75 -0.24 18.74
CA ALA A 416 -12.92 -1.10 18.76
C ALA A 416 -14.22 -0.29 18.84
N GLU A 417 -15.24 -0.70 18.10
CA GLU A 417 -16.57 -0.10 18.07
C GLU A 417 -17.63 -1.16 18.38
N ARG A 418 -18.77 -0.74 18.93
CA ARG A 418 -19.86 -1.69 19.26
C ARG A 418 -20.55 -2.16 18.00
N LEU A 419 -20.90 -3.45 17.93
CA LEU A 419 -21.72 -3.96 16.83
C LEU A 419 -23.19 -3.51 17.00
N PRO A 420 -23.77 -2.78 16.03
CA PRO A 420 -25.14 -2.25 16.11
C PRO A 420 -26.19 -3.31 15.76
N VAL A 421 -26.27 -4.38 16.57
CA VAL A 421 -27.24 -5.47 16.39
C VAL A 421 -28.42 -5.29 17.34
N GLU A 422 -29.64 -5.18 16.79
CA GLU A 422 -30.85 -5.06 17.59
C GLU A 422 -31.10 -6.30 18.47
N GLY A 423 -31.55 -6.07 19.72
CA GLY A 423 -31.90 -7.13 20.67
C GLY A 423 -30.74 -7.73 21.48
N HIS A 424 -29.49 -7.37 21.19
CA HIS A 424 -28.34 -7.76 22.02
C HIS A 424 -27.87 -6.56 22.85
N HIS A 425 -28.19 -6.56 24.15
CA HIS A 425 -27.66 -5.58 25.10
C HIS A 425 -26.19 -5.89 25.48
N GLY A 426 -25.28 -5.72 24.50
CA GLY A 426 -23.90 -5.26 24.65
C GLY A 426 -22.83 -6.12 25.36
N THR A 427 -22.06 -6.87 24.57
CA THR A 427 -20.59 -7.10 24.76
C THR A 427 -19.80 -7.21 23.44
N TRP A 428 -20.48 -7.25 22.30
CA TRP A 428 -19.84 -7.51 21.01
C TRP A 428 -19.20 -6.25 20.44
N LEU A 429 -17.89 -6.36 20.19
CA LEU A 429 -17.09 -5.31 19.60
C LEU A 429 -16.55 -5.79 18.25
N GLY A 430 -16.39 -4.85 17.33
CA GLY A 430 -15.71 -5.05 16.07
C GLY A 430 -14.70 -3.95 15.80
N HIS A 431 -13.84 -4.15 14.81
CA HIS A 431 -12.89 -3.14 14.34
C HIS A 431 -13.64 -1.88 13.84
N LYS A 432 -13.39 -0.72 14.46
CA LYS A 432 -14.16 0.54 14.23
C LYS A 432 -14.32 0.88 12.77
N GLY A 433 -13.23 0.86 11.99
CA GLY A 433 -13.28 1.18 10.57
C GLY A 433 -14.22 0.26 9.77
N MET A 434 -14.26 -1.03 10.09
CA MET A 434 -15.07 -2.02 9.38
C MET A 434 -16.52 -2.06 9.89
N VAL A 435 -16.76 -1.70 11.15
CA VAL A 435 -18.11 -1.48 11.69
C VAL A 435 -18.77 -0.34 10.93
N LEU A 436 -18.11 0.83 10.86
CA LEU A 436 -18.63 2.00 10.16
C LEU A 436 -18.88 1.72 8.67
N SER A 437 -18.00 0.96 8.01
CA SER A 437 -18.22 0.52 6.63
C SER A 437 -19.39 -0.44 6.46
N ALA A 438 -19.61 -1.35 7.40
CA ALA A 438 -20.76 -2.24 7.36
C ALA A 438 -22.08 -1.48 7.57
N GLU A 439 -22.10 -0.50 8.48
CA GLU A 439 -23.26 0.39 8.69
C GLU A 439 -23.57 1.22 7.45
N TYR A 440 -22.54 1.79 6.81
CA TYR A 440 -22.70 2.52 5.55
C TYR A 440 -23.36 1.65 4.47
N ILE A 441 -22.83 0.43 4.25
CA ILE A 441 -23.36 -0.49 3.25
C ILE A 441 -24.80 -0.88 3.59
N LYS A 442 -25.11 -1.21 4.85
CA LYS A 442 -26.48 -1.52 5.29
C LYS A 442 -27.44 -0.38 4.98
N LYS A 443 -27.06 0.85 5.35
CA LYS A 443 -27.86 2.06 5.09
C LYS A 443 -28.11 2.24 3.60
N LYS A 444 -27.09 2.03 2.75
CA LYS A 444 -27.23 2.08 1.28
C LYS A 444 -28.16 1.01 0.74
N LEU A 445 -28.02 -0.24 1.19
CA LEU A 445 -28.90 -1.35 0.80
C LEU A 445 -30.36 -1.06 1.14
N GLU A 446 -30.64 -0.44 2.29
CA GLU A 446 -31.97 -0.07 2.75
C GLU A 446 -32.53 1.14 1.99
N GLN A 447 -31.78 2.25 1.91
CA GLN A 447 -32.22 3.49 1.28
C GLN A 447 -32.53 3.32 -0.21
N GLU A 448 -31.72 2.53 -0.91
CA GLU A 448 -31.89 2.29 -2.34
C GLU A 448 -32.71 1.00 -2.61
N MET A 449 -33.21 0.34 -1.56
CA MET A 449 -34.03 -0.89 -1.66
C MET A 449 -33.34 -1.99 -2.48
N VAL A 450 -32.01 -2.07 -2.41
CA VAL A 450 -31.18 -2.90 -3.32
C VAL A 450 -31.51 -4.39 -3.18
N LEU A 451 -31.69 -4.87 -1.95
CA LEU A 451 -32.05 -6.27 -1.71
C LEU A 451 -33.44 -6.60 -2.24
N SER A 452 -34.42 -5.70 -2.07
CA SER A 452 -35.76 -5.85 -2.64
C SER A 452 -35.72 -5.92 -4.18
N GLN A 453 -34.89 -5.10 -4.82
CA GLN A 453 -34.66 -5.16 -6.26
C GLN A 453 -34.01 -6.49 -6.68
N ALA A 454 -33.05 -7.01 -5.91
CA ALA A 454 -32.37 -8.26 -6.20
C ALA A 454 -33.28 -9.48 -6.04
N PHE A 455 -34.03 -9.58 -4.93
CA PHE A 455 -35.00 -10.65 -4.72
C PHE A 455 -36.21 -10.55 -5.65
N GLY A 456 -36.53 -9.35 -6.15
CA GLY A 456 -37.58 -9.09 -7.15
C GLY A 456 -37.14 -9.21 -8.61
N ARG A 457 -35.87 -9.53 -8.89
CA ARG A 457 -35.28 -9.43 -10.22
C ARG A 457 -35.93 -10.34 -11.27
N ASP A 458 -36.22 -11.59 -10.91
CA ASP A 458 -36.85 -12.57 -11.80
C ASP A 458 -37.77 -13.50 -10.99
N LEU A 459 -39.00 -13.04 -10.78
CA LEU A 459 -40.02 -13.79 -10.06
C LEU A 459 -40.38 -15.12 -10.75
N GLY A 460 -40.23 -15.21 -12.08
CA GLY A 460 -40.46 -16.44 -12.84
C GLY A 460 -39.45 -17.53 -12.49
N ARG A 461 -38.21 -17.14 -12.19
CA ARG A 461 -37.16 -18.02 -11.66
C ARG A 461 -37.20 -18.22 -10.14
N GLY A 462 -38.18 -17.61 -9.47
CA GLY A 462 -38.36 -17.73 -8.02
C GLY A 462 -37.29 -16.99 -7.21
N THR A 463 -36.76 -15.87 -7.69
CA THR A 463 -35.71 -15.08 -7.00
C THR A 463 -36.09 -14.68 -5.57
N LYS A 464 -37.39 -14.53 -5.27
CA LYS A 464 -37.91 -14.25 -3.93
C LYS A 464 -37.53 -15.28 -2.85
N HIS A 465 -37.13 -16.49 -3.25
CA HIS A 465 -36.75 -17.58 -2.36
C HIS A 465 -35.25 -17.86 -2.34
N TYR A 466 -34.45 -16.99 -2.97
CA TYR A 466 -33.01 -17.18 -3.02
C TYR A 466 -32.40 -16.93 -1.63
N GLY A 467 -31.28 -17.59 -1.34
CA GLY A 467 -30.52 -17.33 -0.12
C GLY A 467 -29.65 -16.08 -0.24
N LEU A 468 -29.20 -15.51 0.88
CA LEU A 468 -28.31 -14.35 0.89
C LEU A 468 -26.87 -14.79 1.22
N ILE A 469 -25.91 -14.32 0.43
CA ILE A 469 -24.47 -14.51 0.64
C ILE A 469 -23.81 -13.13 0.74
N VAL A 470 -22.93 -12.96 1.72
CA VAL A 470 -22.02 -11.81 1.80
C VAL A 470 -20.60 -12.31 1.57
N VAL A 471 -19.82 -11.59 0.77
CA VAL A 471 -18.47 -12.01 0.42
C VAL A 471 -17.53 -10.82 0.35
N GLY A 472 -16.28 -11.03 0.71
CA GLY A 472 -15.24 -10.01 0.58
C GLY A 472 -13.84 -10.56 0.81
N HIS A 473 -12.84 -9.74 0.50
CA HIS A 473 -11.42 -10.04 0.68
C HIS A 473 -10.72 -8.92 1.47
N SER A 474 -9.76 -9.25 2.35
CA SER A 474 -9.03 -8.28 3.18
C SER A 474 -9.98 -7.37 3.97
N LEU A 475 -9.87 -6.04 3.89
CA LEU A 475 -10.85 -5.07 4.41
C LEU A 475 -12.31 -5.50 4.14
N GLY A 476 -12.61 -5.85 2.89
CA GLY A 476 -13.95 -6.27 2.48
C GLY A 476 -14.40 -7.57 3.13
N ALA A 477 -13.48 -8.47 3.49
CA ALA A 477 -13.80 -9.69 4.24
C ALA A 477 -14.20 -9.37 5.69
N GLY A 478 -13.50 -8.43 6.33
CA GLY A 478 -13.84 -7.95 7.66
C GLY A 478 -15.20 -7.23 7.68
N THR A 479 -15.40 -6.31 6.74
CA THR A 479 -16.68 -5.63 6.55
C THR A 479 -17.81 -6.60 6.21
N ALA A 480 -17.56 -7.63 5.37
CA ALA A 480 -18.54 -8.66 5.04
C ALA A 480 -18.96 -9.49 6.25
N ALA A 481 -18.00 -9.86 7.10
CA ALA A 481 -18.29 -10.56 8.35
C ALA A 481 -19.18 -9.70 9.26
N ILE A 482 -18.85 -8.44 9.47
CA ILE A 482 -19.65 -7.53 10.32
C ILE A 482 -21.03 -7.24 9.72
N LEU A 483 -21.12 -6.93 8.43
CA LEU A 483 -22.39 -6.72 7.74
C LEU A 483 -23.32 -7.93 7.88
N SER A 484 -22.75 -9.13 7.90
CA SER A 484 -23.51 -10.36 8.12
C SER A 484 -24.18 -10.41 9.50
N PHE A 485 -23.55 -9.89 10.56
CA PHE A 485 -24.22 -9.72 11.87
C PHE A 485 -25.43 -8.80 11.75
N LEU A 486 -25.29 -7.69 11.02
CA LEU A 486 -26.34 -6.67 10.91
C LEU A 486 -27.54 -7.14 10.09
N LEU A 487 -27.32 -7.97 9.08
CA LEU A 487 -28.37 -8.48 8.20
C LEU A 487 -29.03 -9.77 8.69
N ARG A 488 -28.35 -10.56 9.53
CA ARG A 488 -28.85 -11.87 9.98
C ARG A 488 -30.20 -11.84 10.72
N PRO A 489 -30.54 -10.80 11.52
CA PRO A 489 -31.88 -10.70 12.12
C PRO A 489 -33.01 -10.75 11.08
N GLN A 490 -32.78 -10.19 9.88
CA GLN A 490 -33.73 -10.20 8.77
C GLN A 490 -33.54 -11.40 7.83
N TYR A 491 -32.32 -11.93 7.74
CA TYR A 491 -31.94 -13.05 6.86
C TYR A 491 -31.23 -14.17 7.65
N PRO A 492 -31.96 -15.01 8.41
CA PRO A 492 -31.34 -15.98 9.33
C PRO A 492 -30.48 -17.06 8.65
N SER A 493 -30.75 -17.35 7.38
CA SER A 493 -30.02 -18.34 6.56
C SER A 493 -28.80 -17.79 5.83
N LEU A 494 -28.47 -16.50 6.05
CA LEU A 494 -27.32 -15.83 5.45
C LEU A 494 -26.01 -16.57 5.74
N LYS A 495 -25.14 -16.66 4.74
CA LYS A 495 -23.76 -17.14 4.90
C LYS A 495 -22.75 -16.10 4.41
N CYS A 496 -21.57 -16.09 5.01
CA CYS A 496 -20.49 -15.18 4.68
C CYS A 496 -19.22 -15.95 4.30
N PHE A 497 -18.59 -15.55 3.20
CA PHE A 497 -17.27 -16.04 2.80
C PHE A 497 -16.26 -14.90 2.92
N ALA A 498 -15.40 -15.00 3.93
CA ALA A 498 -14.42 -13.98 4.27
C ALA A 498 -13.02 -14.47 3.87
N TYR A 499 -12.43 -13.88 2.84
CA TYR A 499 -11.09 -14.24 2.37
C TYR A 499 -10.03 -13.33 2.99
N SER A 500 -9.12 -13.93 3.75
CA SER A 500 -8.10 -13.23 4.54
C SER A 500 -8.68 -12.07 5.36
N PRO A 501 -9.70 -12.31 6.23
CA PRO A 501 -10.21 -11.26 7.10
C PRO A 501 -9.11 -10.80 8.07
N PRO A 502 -9.05 -9.50 8.39
CA PRO A 502 -8.06 -8.96 9.33
C PRO A 502 -8.11 -9.61 10.71
N GLY A 503 -6.94 -9.79 11.32
CA GLY A 503 -6.82 -10.21 12.72
C GLY A 503 -7.43 -9.17 13.67
N GLY A 504 -7.90 -9.60 14.84
CA GLY A 504 -8.51 -8.69 15.83
C GLY A 504 -9.84 -8.05 15.41
N LEU A 505 -10.50 -8.59 14.37
CA LEU A 505 -11.74 -8.04 13.80
C LEU A 505 -12.92 -7.99 14.79
N LEU A 506 -13.08 -9.00 15.64
CA LEU A 506 -14.24 -9.21 16.50
C LEU A 506 -13.78 -9.52 17.93
N SER A 507 -14.58 -9.11 18.93
CA SER A 507 -14.43 -9.62 20.29
C SER A 507 -14.66 -11.13 20.35
N GLU A 508 -14.17 -11.78 21.40
CA GLU A 508 -14.21 -13.24 21.55
C GLU A 508 -15.62 -13.83 21.42
N ASP A 509 -16.60 -13.27 22.13
CA ASP A 509 -18.00 -13.70 22.08
C ASP A 509 -18.59 -13.55 20.66
N ALA A 510 -18.29 -12.44 19.98
CA ALA A 510 -18.76 -12.19 18.63
C ALA A 510 -18.11 -13.17 17.64
N MET A 511 -16.81 -13.43 17.79
CA MET A 511 -16.10 -14.42 16.99
C MET A 511 -16.71 -15.81 17.15
N GLU A 512 -17.07 -16.23 18.37
CA GLU A 512 -17.69 -17.53 18.60
C GLU A 512 -19.04 -17.64 17.88
N TYR A 513 -19.90 -16.63 18.02
CA TYR A 513 -21.19 -16.58 17.32
C TYR A 513 -21.02 -16.55 15.78
N SER A 514 -19.97 -15.90 15.28
CA SER A 514 -19.70 -15.81 13.83
C SER A 514 -19.48 -17.18 13.17
N LYS A 515 -19.05 -18.20 13.93
CA LYS A 515 -18.80 -19.57 13.40
C LYS A 515 -20.03 -20.21 12.78
N GLU A 516 -21.23 -19.78 13.17
CA GLU A 516 -22.49 -20.31 12.62
C GLU A 516 -22.73 -19.91 11.15
N PHE A 517 -22.18 -18.77 10.71
CA PHE A 517 -22.49 -18.21 9.39
C PHE A 517 -21.29 -17.71 8.60
N VAL A 518 -20.13 -17.45 9.21
CA VAL A 518 -18.91 -16.99 8.55
C VAL A 518 -17.95 -18.16 8.29
N THR A 519 -17.53 -18.31 7.03
CA THR A 519 -16.38 -19.15 6.65
C THR A 519 -15.21 -18.24 6.32
N ALA A 520 -14.20 -18.22 7.18
CA ALA A 520 -12.94 -17.51 6.96
C ALA A 520 -11.92 -18.39 6.23
N VAL A 521 -11.25 -17.84 5.22
CA VAL A 521 -10.26 -18.55 4.41
C VAL A 521 -8.94 -17.80 4.51
N VAL A 522 -7.90 -18.45 5.05
CA VAL A 522 -6.59 -17.83 5.27
C VAL A 522 -5.52 -18.54 4.45
N LEU A 523 -4.76 -17.78 3.66
CA LEU A 523 -3.69 -18.34 2.82
C LEU A 523 -2.35 -18.35 3.57
N GLY A 524 -1.98 -19.51 4.10
CA GLY A 524 -0.64 -19.75 4.62
C GLY A 524 -0.19 -18.72 5.66
N LYS A 525 0.90 -18.00 5.36
CA LYS A 525 1.51 -17.00 6.26
C LYS A 525 1.09 -15.57 5.93
N ASP A 526 -0.08 -15.40 5.30
CA ASP A 526 -0.69 -14.09 5.12
C ASP A 526 -0.64 -13.29 6.43
N LEU A 527 -0.23 -12.03 6.33
CA LEU A 527 -0.06 -11.11 7.44
C LEU A 527 -1.40 -10.55 7.90
N VAL A 528 -2.37 -10.38 6.99
CA VAL A 528 -3.65 -9.71 7.29
C VAL A 528 -4.43 -10.44 8.39
N PRO A 529 -4.59 -11.78 8.37
CA PRO A 529 -5.37 -12.50 9.38
C PRO A 529 -4.63 -12.79 10.69
N ARG A 530 -3.53 -12.09 10.96
CA ARG A 530 -2.67 -12.28 12.15
C ARG A 530 -2.83 -11.13 13.10
#